data_AF-A0A3M6QGC9-F1
#
_entry.id   AF-A0A3M6QGC9-F1
#
_cell.length_a   1.000
_cell.length_b   1.000
_cell.length_c   1.000
_cell.angle_alpha   90.00
_cell.angle_beta   90.00
_cell.angle_gamma   90.00
#
_symmetry.space_group_name_H-M   'P 1'
#
loop_
_entity.id
_entity.type
_entity.pdbx_description
1 polymer ?
#
loop_
_entity_poly.entity_id
_entity_poly.type
_entity_poly.pdbx_seq_one_letter_code
_entity_poly.pdbx_strand_id
1 'polypeptide(L)'
;MTHPTLEQQRAQNAWDVSANYDKELVNIAKGLPALIMNSGLMQVLAFCHDKGGKHEKVATDLRQWLSTRRIGELNNADFNAVMQALLNAKPHDYQRINAEAFAWLKWLRQMAAARVTQ
;
A
#
# COMPACT_ATOMS: atom_id res chain seq x y z
N MET A 1 7.78 24.95 -13.81
CA MET A 1 7.21 23.58 -13.87
C MET A 1 6.33 23.40 -12.64
N THR A 2 5.08 22.98 -12.81
CA THR A 2 4.18 22.70 -11.68
C THR A 2 4.48 21.33 -11.11
N HIS A 3 4.79 21.26 -9.82
CA HIS A 3 4.95 19.98 -9.13
C HIS A 3 3.59 19.25 -9.03
N PRO A 4 3.53 17.93 -9.29
CA PRO A 4 2.28 17.18 -9.20
C PRO A 4 1.78 17.14 -7.75
N THR A 5 0.46 17.24 -7.57
CA THR A 5 -0.16 17.10 -6.26
C THR A 5 0.04 15.70 -5.71
N LEU A 6 -0.16 15.52 -4.40
CA LEU A 6 -0.07 14.19 -3.78
C LEU A 6 -1.08 13.20 -4.38
N GLU A 7 -2.30 13.66 -4.71
CA GLU A 7 -3.28 12.82 -5.40
C GLU A 7 -2.79 12.37 -6.78
N GLN A 8 -2.16 13.26 -7.56
CA GLN A 8 -1.57 12.91 -8.84
C GLN A 8 -0.42 11.90 -8.67
N GLN A 9 0.42 12.05 -7.64
CA GLN A 9 1.49 11.09 -7.35
C GLN A 9 0.94 9.70 -6.97
N ARG A 10 -0.11 9.65 -6.14
CA ARG A 10 -0.79 8.39 -5.77
C ARG A 10 -1.37 7.70 -7.00
N ALA A 11 -2.11 8.45 -7.82
CA ALA A 11 -2.73 7.95 -9.04
C ALA A 11 -1.67 7.42 -10.02
N GLN A 12 -0.60 8.17 -10.25
CA GLN A 12 0.50 7.78 -11.14
C GLN A 12 1.20 6.52 -10.64
N ASN A 13 1.59 6.47 -9.36
CA ASN A 13 2.26 5.31 -8.81
C ASN A 13 1.36 4.06 -8.85
N ALA A 14 0.09 4.19 -8.45
CA ALA A 14 -0.91 3.12 -8.52
C ALA A 14 -1.13 2.61 -9.95
N TRP A 15 -1.18 3.52 -10.92
CA TRP A 15 -1.20 3.20 -12.34
C TRP A 15 0.03 2.37 -12.68
N ASP A 16 1.24 2.86 -12.42
CA ASP A 16 2.47 2.18 -12.86
C ASP A 16 2.65 0.78 -12.24
N VAL A 17 2.50 0.64 -10.91
CA VAL A 17 2.71 -0.66 -10.24
C VAL A 17 1.70 -1.73 -10.68
N SER A 18 0.49 -1.32 -11.08
CA SER A 18 -0.56 -2.24 -11.49
C SER A 18 -0.48 -2.67 -12.97
N ALA A 19 0.60 -2.33 -13.70
CA ALA A 19 0.77 -2.67 -15.14
C ALA A 19 0.64 -4.12 -15.47
N ASN A 20 1.20 -4.97 -14.60
CA ASN A 20 1.25 -6.40 -14.82
C ASN A 20 0.38 -7.14 -13.80
N TYR A 21 -0.60 -6.47 -13.21
CA TYR A 21 -1.53 -7.12 -12.31
C TYR A 21 -2.48 -8.02 -13.10
N ASP A 22 -2.55 -9.29 -12.70
CA ASP A 22 -3.61 -10.19 -13.16
C ASP A 22 -4.88 -10.05 -12.30
N LYS A 23 -5.92 -10.80 -12.68
CA LYS A 23 -7.23 -10.78 -12.01
C LYS A 23 -7.14 -11.08 -10.51
N GLU A 24 -6.22 -11.93 -10.08
CA GLU A 24 -6.06 -12.29 -8.67
C GLU A 24 -5.39 -11.16 -7.88
N LEU A 25 -4.34 -10.55 -8.42
CA LEU A 25 -3.71 -9.35 -7.83
C LEU A 25 -4.72 -8.18 -7.71
N VAL A 26 -5.58 -7.98 -8.72
CA VAL A 26 -6.66 -7.00 -8.67
C VAL A 26 -7.65 -7.29 -7.54
N ASN A 27 -8.06 -8.55 -7.37
CA ASN A 27 -8.98 -8.95 -6.31
C ASN A 27 -8.38 -8.74 -4.91
N ILE A 28 -7.10 -9.05 -4.74
CA ILE A 28 -6.37 -8.78 -3.51
C ILE A 28 -6.34 -7.27 -3.23
N ALA A 29 -5.95 -6.44 -4.21
CA ALA A 29 -5.92 -4.98 -4.07
C ALA A 29 -7.30 -4.39 -3.72
N LYS A 30 -8.39 -4.95 -4.24
CA LYS A 30 -9.78 -4.58 -3.88
C LYS A 30 -10.12 -4.91 -2.43
N GLY A 31 -9.58 -6.01 -1.90
CA GLY A 31 -9.88 -6.52 -0.56
C GLY A 31 -9.08 -5.87 0.57
N LEU A 32 -7.83 -5.46 0.31
CA LEU A 32 -6.93 -4.94 1.35
C LEU A 32 -7.50 -3.76 2.18
N PRO A 33 -8.18 -2.75 1.59
CA PRO A 33 -8.76 -1.67 2.40
C PRO A 33 -9.73 -2.16 3.48
N ALA A 34 -10.61 -3.11 3.14
CA ALA A 34 -11.57 -3.65 4.10
C ALA A 34 -10.87 -4.46 5.19
N LEU A 35 -9.86 -5.26 4.82
CA LEU A 35 -9.06 -6.01 5.79
C LEU A 35 -8.33 -5.09 6.76
N ILE A 36 -7.71 -4.01 6.25
CA ILE A 36 -7.00 -3.03 7.10
C ILE A 36 -7.97 -2.32 8.04
N MET A 37 -9.17 -1.99 7.57
CA MET A 37 -10.20 -1.35 8.41
C MET A 37 -10.66 -2.26 9.56
N ASN A 38 -10.71 -3.58 9.35
CA ASN A 38 -11.20 -4.53 10.34
C ASN A 38 -10.12 -5.05 11.29
N SER A 39 -8.87 -5.16 10.84
CA SER A 39 -7.78 -5.81 11.58
C SER A 39 -6.58 -4.91 11.83
N GLY A 40 -6.49 -3.76 11.17
CA GLY A 40 -5.36 -2.83 11.25
C GLY A 40 -4.22 -3.16 10.29
N LEU A 41 -3.45 -2.12 9.93
CA LEU A 41 -2.41 -2.20 8.90
C LEU A 41 -1.36 -3.25 9.19
N MET A 42 -0.80 -3.27 10.41
CA MET A 42 0.28 -4.21 10.77
C MET A 42 -0.16 -5.67 10.68
N GLN A 43 -1.38 -5.99 11.13
CA GLN A 43 -1.89 -7.36 11.06
C GLN A 43 -2.08 -7.81 9.62
N VAL A 44 -2.57 -6.91 8.75
CA VAL A 44 -2.74 -7.23 7.32
C VAL A 44 -1.40 -7.37 6.60
N LEU A 45 -0.41 -6.52 6.91
CA LEU A 45 0.94 -6.68 6.35
C LEU A 45 1.55 -8.02 6.76
N ALA A 46 1.42 -8.41 8.03
CA ALA A 46 1.89 -9.72 8.50
C ALA A 46 1.15 -10.89 7.82
N PHE A 47 -0.17 -10.78 7.67
CA PHE A 47 -0.97 -11.77 6.94
C PHE A 47 -0.53 -11.91 5.48
N CYS A 48 -0.31 -10.80 4.77
CA CYS A 48 0.14 -10.85 3.38
C CYS A 48 1.53 -11.48 3.24
N HIS A 49 2.43 -11.18 4.18
CA HIS A 49 3.77 -11.75 4.21
C HIS A 49 3.75 -13.26 4.45
N ASP A 50 2.97 -13.73 5.42
CA ASP A 50 2.77 -15.15 5.70
C ASP A 50 2.15 -15.90 4.50
N LYS A 51 1.15 -15.28 3.84
CA LYS A 51 0.56 -15.83 2.62
C LYS A 51 1.52 -15.89 1.44
N GLY A 52 2.51 -15.00 1.38
CA GLY A 52 3.45 -14.92 0.27
C GLY A 52 2.78 -14.63 -1.07
N GLY A 53 3.49 -14.95 -2.16
CA GLY A 53 2.98 -14.90 -3.53
C GLY A 53 2.35 -13.56 -3.89
N LYS A 54 1.12 -13.60 -4.42
CA LYS A 54 0.39 -12.40 -4.87
C LYS A 54 -0.06 -11.50 -3.73
N HIS A 55 -0.33 -12.05 -2.54
CA HIS A 55 -0.64 -11.23 -1.36
C HIS A 55 0.56 -10.38 -0.97
N GLU A 56 1.72 -11.02 -0.88
CA GLU A 56 2.97 -10.32 -0.56
C GLU A 56 3.36 -9.34 -1.67
N LYS A 57 3.08 -9.63 -2.95
CA LYS A 57 3.32 -8.67 -4.02
C LYS A 57 2.57 -7.36 -3.82
N VAL A 58 1.25 -7.42 -3.56
CA VAL A 58 0.44 -6.21 -3.36
C VAL A 58 0.86 -5.48 -2.07
N ALA A 59 1.19 -6.22 -1.01
CA ALA A 59 1.69 -5.64 0.24
C ALA A 59 3.08 -4.99 0.07
N THR A 60 3.94 -5.55 -0.78
CA THR A 60 5.23 -4.96 -1.14
C THR A 60 5.04 -3.62 -1.86
N ASP A 61 4.13 -3.55 -2.83
CA ASP A 61 3.87 -2.30 -3.55
C ASP A 61 3.31 -1.21 -2.62
N LEU A 62 2.45 -1.59 -1.68
CA LEU A 62 1.99 -0.69 -0.62
C LEU A 62 3.15 -0.18 0.25
N ARG A 63 4.02 -1.07 0.73
CA ARG A 63 5.19 -0.69 1.55
C ARG A 63 6.17 0.20 0.79
N GLN A 64 6.39 -0.08 -0.49
CA GLN A 64 7.20 0.75 -1.38
C GLN A 64 6.61 2.14 -1.51
N TRP A 65 5.30 2.28 -1.75
CA TRP A 65 4.66 3.60 -1.75
C TRP A 65 4.87 4.33 -0.43
N LEU A 66 4.54 3.67 0.69
CA LEU A 66 4.59 4.29 2.01
C LEU A 66 6.01 4.77 2.36
N SER A 67 7.06 4.00 2.04
CA SER A 67 8.45 4.39 2.31
C SER A 67 8.88 5.66 1.56
N THR A 68 8.31 5.92 0.38
CA THR A 68 8.56 7.18 -0.35
C THR A 68 8.01 8.41 0.36
N ARG A 69 7.02 8.23 1.25
CA ARG A 69 6.34 9.32 1.96
C ARG A 69 7.13 9.86 3.14
N ARG A 70 8.15 9.11 3.60
CA ARG A 70 9.06 9.49 4.69
C ARG A 70 8.31 9.98 5.93
N ILE A 71 7.28 9.24 6.33
CA ILE A 71 6.49 9.52 7.54
C ILE A 71 7.16 8.80 8.72
N GLY A 72 7.70 9.56 9.67
CA GLY A 72 8.50 9.00 10.76
C GLY A 72 9.75 8.29 10.23
N GLU A 73 10.05 7.11 10.76
CA GLU A 73 11.20 6.29 10.37
C GLU A 73 10.91 5.38 9.16
N LEU A 74 9.73 5.47 8.56
CA LEU A 74 9.34 4.63 7.44
C LEU A 74 9.99 5.12 6.13
N ASN A 75 11.19 4.59 5.84
CA ASN A 75 12.02 4.93 4.68
C ASN A 75 12.53 3.71 3.89
N ASN A 76 12.18 2.51 4.34
CA ASN A 76 12.50 1.23 3.71
C ASN A 76 11.20 0.44 3.50
N ALA A 77 11.14 -0.36 2.42
CA ALA A 77 9.99 -1.19 2.08
C ALA A 77 10.13 -2.66 2.52
N ASP A 78 11.30 -3.06 3.03
CA ASP A 78 11.52 -4.39 3.60
C ASP A 78 10.52 -4.71 4.72
N PHE A 79 10.09 -5.96 4.81
CA PHE A 79 9.09 -6.38 5.79
C PHE A 79 9.48 -6.07 7.22
N ASN A 80 10.66 -6.54 7.64
CA ASN A 80 11.09 -6.40 9.01
C ASN A 80 11.32 -4.92 9.34
N ALA A 81 11.92 -4.17 8.40
CA ALA A 81 12.11 -2.73 8.57
C ALA A 81 10.78 -1.97 8.73
N VAL A 82 9.79 -2.25 7.89
CA VAL A 82 8.45 -1.63 7.99
C VAL A 82 7.76 -2.00 9.30
N MET A 83 7.78 -3.27 9.69
CA MET A 83 7.14 -3.71 10.93
C MET A 83 7.78 -3.06 12.16
N GLN A 84 9.11 -2.96 12.20
CA GLN A 84 9.82 -2.26 13.26
C GLN A 84 9.51 -0.76 13.28
N ALA A 85 9.47 -0.10 12.11
CA ALA A 85 9.09 1.30 12.02
C ALA A 85 7.66 1.55 12.52
N LEU A 86 6.71 0.64 12.23
CA LEU A 86 5.33 0.74 12.70
C LEU A 86 5.19 0.47 14.21
N LEU A 87 5.91 -0.51 14.75
CA LEU A 87 5.95 -0.81 16.19
C LEU A 87 6.45 0.38 17.00
N ASN A 88 7.47 1.08 16.50
CA ASN A 88 8.12 2.20 17.17
C ASN A 88 7.53 3.56 16.77
N ALA A 89 6.54 3.59 15.87
CA ALA A 89 5.95 4.84 15.39
C ALA A 89 5.24 5.59 16.52
N LYS A 90 5.44 6.91 16.56
CA LYS A 90 4.62 7.79 17.41
C LYS A 90 3.16 7.70 16.97
N PRO A 91 2.17 7.84 17.87
CA PRO A 91 0.75 7.71 17.52
C PRO A 91 0.32 8.56 16.32
N HIS A 92 0.80 9.81 16.23
CA HIS A 92 0.53 10.70 15.11
C HIS A 92 1.09 10.18 13.78
N ASP A 93 2.32 9.66 13.77
CA ASP A 93 2.94 9.12 12.56
C ASP A 93 2.27 7.81 12.14
N TYR A 94 1.90 6.96 13.10
CA TYR A 94 1.13 5.74 12.85
C TYR A 94 -0.24 6.06 12.21
N GLN A 95 -0.94 7.09 12.70
CA GLN A 95 -2.20 7.55 12.10
C GLN A 95 -2.00 8.07 10.68
N ARG A 96 -0.94 8.84 10.44
CA ARG A 96 -0.60 9.35 9.09
C ARG A 96 -0.25 8.24 8.12
N ILE A 97 0.51 7.23 8.55
CA ILE A 97 0.84 6.05 7.73
C ILE A 97 -0.44 5.29 7.37
N ASN A 98 -1.36 5.07 8.33
CA ASN A 98 -2.65 4.44 8.06
C ASN A 98 -3.48 5.24 7.05
N ALA A 99 -3.62 6.55 7.25
CA ALA A 99 -4.37 7.41 6.35
C ALA A 99 -3.79 7.39 4.92
N GLU A 100 -2.47 7.41 4.81
CA GLU A 100 -1.77 7.32 3.53
C GLU A 100 -1.96 5.96 2.84
N ALA A 101 -1.92 4.86 3.61
CA ALA A 101 -2.17 3.52 3.09
C ALA A 101 -3.57 3.43 2.47
N PHE A 102 -4.59 3.94 3.16
CA PHE A 102 -5.95 3.99 2.62
C PHE A 102 -6.07 4.89 1.39
N ALA A 103 -5.47 6.07 1.42
CA ALA A 103 -5.52 7.01 0.31
C ALA A 103 -4.89 6.43 -0.97
N TRP A 104 -3.77 5.73 -0.84
CA TRP A 104 -3.12 5.07 -1.96
C TRP A 104 -3.87 3.82 -2.42
N LEU A 105 -4.31 2.96 -1.50
CA LEU A 105 -5.08 1.75 -1.87
C LEU A 105 -6.40 2.08 -2.58
N LYS A 106 -7.01 3.23 -2.28
CA LYS A 106 -8.16 3.75 -3.03
C LYS A 106 -7.82 3.91 -4.52
N TRP A 107 -6.66 4.48 -4.84
CA TRP A 107 -6.18 4.63 -6.22
C TRP A 107 -5.80 3.27 -6.83
N LEU A 108 -5.02 2.45 -6.12
CA LEU A 108 -4.62 1.12 -6.61
C LEU A 108 -5.83 0.27 -6.99
N ARG A 109 -6.85 0.24 -6.13
CA ARG A 109 -8.09 -0.51 -6.38
C ARG A 109 -8.74 -0.16 -7.73
N GLN A 110 -8.80 1.13 -8.05
CA GLN A 110 -9.48 1.60 -9.27
C GLN A 110 -8.58 1.45 -10.50
N MET A 111 -7.30 1.81 -10.39
CA MET A 111 -6.35 1.74 -11.50
C MET A 111 -6.09 0.30 -11.93
N ALA A 112 -5.91 -0.62 -10.98
CA ALA A 112 -5.71 -2.03 -11.28
C ALA A 112 -6.96 -2.66 -11.91
N ALA A 113 -8.16 -2.28 -11.45
CA ALA A 113 -9.41 -2.76 -12.02
C ALA A 113 -9.66 -2.25 -13.45
N ALA A 114 -9.19 -1.05 -13.80
CA ALA A 114 -9.35 -0.48 -15.13
C ALA A 114 -8.45 -1.14 -16.19
N ARG A 115 -7.33 -1.77 -15.77
CA ARG A 115 -6.34 -2.37 -16.68
C ARG A 115 -6.64 -3.81 -17.07
N VAL A 116 -7.23 -4.58 -16.16
CA VAL A 116 -7.62 -5.96 -16.46
C VAL A 116 -8.99 -5.92 -17.13
N THR A 117 -8.99 -5.99 -18.46
CA THR A 117 -10.22 -6.24 -19.23
C THR A 117 -10.82 -7.56 -18.74
N GLN A 118 -12.13 -7.57 -18.46
CA GLN A 118 -12.83 -8.71 -17.85
C GLN A 118 -12.73 -9.99 -18.67
#